data_AF-A0A970HNS2-F1
#
_entry.id   AF-A0A970HNS2-F1
#
_cell.length_a   1.000
_cell.length_b   1.000
_cell.length_c   1.000
_cell.angle_alpha   90.00
_cell.angle_beta   90.00
_cell.angle_gamma   90.00
#
_symmetry.space_group_name_H-M   'P 1'
#
loop_
_entity.id
_entity.type
_entity.pdbx_description
1 polymer ?
#
loop_
_entity_poly.entity_id
_entity_poly.type
_entity_poly.pdbx_seq_one_letter_code
_entity_poly.pdbx_strand_id
1 'polypeptide(L)'
;MSLHTTGTPNKEGKKKFNMRLFLISALVFVIIFTIYRVCIENEKIIIMWIYLILASCLFIAIFILNRGVSSTQITADMLPDEWGDDKKAAYLDSDKRRRRIVKYLIIPLIPLIFVFIYEIFELFYLDKILELLSGITGK
;
A
#
# COMPACT_ATOMS: atom_id res chain seq x y z
N MET A 1 -46.27 -4.07 17.47
CA MET A 1 -45.82 -4.84 16.30
C MET A 1 -44.31 -4.90 16.38
N SER A 2 -43.79 -6.10 16.68
CA SER A 2 -42.45 -6.35 17.23
C SER A 2 -41.33 -6.30 16.19
N LEU A 3 -40.16 -5.90 16.69
CA LEU A 3 -38.85 -5.82 16.06
C LEU A 3 -38.46 -7.07 15.25
N HIS A 4 -37.86 -6.84 14.06
CA HIS A 4 -36.90 -7.78 13.47
C HIS A 4 -35.58 -7.05 13.21
N THR A 5 -34.69 -7.19 14.18
CA THR A 5 -33.24 -7.03 14.07
C THR A 5 -32.62 -8.33 13.58
N THR A 6 -32.03 -8.39 12.37
CA THR A 6 -31.10 -9.45 11.94
C THR A 6 -30.43 -9.02 10.62
N GLY A 7 -29.12 -8.90 10.45
CA GLY A 7 -28.01 -9.06 11.36
C GLY A 7 -26.78 -8.37 10.77
N THR A 8 -26.02 -7.71 11.64
CA THR A 8 -24.65 -7.28 11.34
C THR A 8 -23.81 -8.53 11.06
N PRO A 9 -23.06 -8.62 9.93
CA PRO A 9 -22.06 -9.65 9.81
C PRO A 9 -20.88 -9.26 10.70
N ASN A 10 -20.94 -9.74 11.95
CA ASN A 10 -19.75 -9.97 12.75
C ASN A 10 -18.86 -10.94 11.98
N LYS A 11 -17.76 -10.43 11.44
CA LYS A 11 -16.60 -11.25 11.08
C LYS A 11 -15.37 -10.55 11.63
N GLU A 12 -15.16 -10.66 12.94
CA GLU A 12 -13.81 -10.71 13.53
C GLU A 12 -13.05 -11.96 13.06
N GLY A 13 -12.96 -12.15 11.74
CA GLY A 13 -11.98 -13.06 11.17
C GLY A 13 -10.64 -12.35 11.28
N LYS A 14 -9.84 -12.68 12.30
CA LYS A 14 -8.43 -12.26 12.37
C LYS A 14 -7.80 -12.49 11.01
N LYS A 15 -7.56 -11.41 10.27
CA LYS A 15 -7.01 -11.44 8.91
C LYS A 15 -5.65 -12.13 9.04
N LYS A 16 -5.57 -13.41 8.63
CA LYS A 16 -4.33 -14.19 8.78
C LYS A 16 -3.22 -13.42 8.09
N PHE A 17 -2.19 -13.05 8.87
CA PHE A 17 -1.03 -12.35 8.35
C PHE A 17 -0.39 -13.21 7.28
N ASN A 18 -0.33 -12.71 6.04
CA ASN A 18 0.24 -13.47 4.95
C ASN A 18 1.77 -13.31 4.98
N MET A 19 2.44 -14.12 5.81
CA MET A 19 3.88 -14.06 6.04
C MET A 19 4.68 -14.09 4.73
N ARG A 20 4.21 -14.86 3.73
CA ARG A 20 4.84 -14.91 2.40
C ARG A 20 4.83 -13.56 1.69
N LEU A 21 3.70 -12.86 1.74
CA LEU A 21 3.58 -11.53 1.13
C LEU A 21 4.48 -10.52 1.85
N PHE A 22 4.53 -10.61 3.19
CA PHE A 22 5.41 -9.78 3.99
C PHE A 22 6.89 -10.00 3.65
N LEU A 23 7.34 -11.26 3.55
CA LEU A 23 8.71 -11.58 3.16
C LEU A 23 9.05 -11.07 1.76
N ILE A 24 8.12 -11.17 0.80
CA ILE A 24 8.31 -10.61 -0.54
C ILE A 24 8.44 -9.09 -0.46
N SER A 25 7.56 -8.40 0.26
CA SER A 25 7.66 -6.95 0.45
C SER A 25 8.96 -6.54 1.16
N ALA A 26 9.40 -7.30 2.17
CA ALA A 26 10.66 -7.05 2.87
C ALA A 26 11.86 -7.24 1.95
N LEU A 27 11.86 -8.29 1.11
CA LEU A 27 12.91 -8.52 0.12
C LEU A 27 12.97 -7.38 -0.90
N VAL A 28 11.81 -6.96 -1.43
CA VAL A 28 11.71 -5.81 -2.35
C VAL A 28 12.20 -4.53 -1.68
N PHE A 29 11.90 -4.33 -0.38
CA PHE A 29 12.42 -3.21 0.39
C PHE A 29 13.94 -3.22 0.47
N VAL A 30 14.56 -4.33 0.86
CA VAL A 30 16.03 -4.43 0.94
C VAL A 30 16.67 -4.11 -0.41
N ILE A 31 16.09 -4.60 -1.50
CA ILE A 31 16.60 -4.31 -2.86
C ILE A 31 16.49 -2.83 -3.20
N ILE A 32 15.30 -2.23 -3.06
CA ILE A 32 15.08 -0.81 -3.38
C ILE A 32 15.94 0.08 -2.49
N PHE A 33 16.02 -0.22 -1.19
CA PHE A 33 16.81 0.53 -0.23
C PHE A 33 18.31 0.46 -0.53
N THR A 34 18.83 -0.73 -0.89
CA THR A 34 20.24 -0.89 -1.29
C THR A 34 20.54 -0.09 -2.55
N ILE A 35 19.67 -0.16 -3.56
CA ILE A 35 19.83 0.63 -4.79
C ILE A 35 19.82 2.12 -4.44
N TYR A 36 18.87 2.57 -3.61
CA TYR A 36 18.79 3.96 -3.17
C TYR A 36 20.08 4.44 -2.49
N ARG A 37 20.59 3.70 -1.51
CA ARG A 37 21.84 4.03 -0.79
C ARG A 37 23.04 4.16 -1.72
N VAL A 38 23.22 3.18 -2.61
CA VAL A 38 24.31 3.22 -3.61
C VAL A 38 24.16 4.41 -4.54
N CYS A 39 22.93 4.80 -4.90
CA CYS A 39 22.71 5.93 -5.80
C CYS A 39 22.99 7.28 -5.14
N ILE A 40 22.63 7.45 -3.87
CA ILE A 40 22.92 8.66 -3.08
C ILE A 40 24.43 8.80 -2.86
N GLU A 41 25.14 7.72 -2.51
CA GLU A 41 26.59 7.74 -2.31
C GLU A 41 27.37 8.11 -3.59
N ASN A 42 26.78 7.87 -4.76
CA ASN A 42 27.36 8.24 -6.06
C ASN A 42 26.83 9.58 -6.62
N GLU A 43 26.16 10.40 -5.79
CA GLU A 43 25.57 11.70 -6.16
C GLU A 43 24.64 11.66 -7.37
N LYS A 44 24.00 10.51 -7.64
CA LYS A 44 23.11 10.33 -8.79
C LYS A 44 21.72 10.90 -8.49
N ILE A 45 21.63 12.23 -8.37
CA ILE A 45 20.40 12.99 -8.12
C ILE A 45 19.28 12.60 -9.11
N ILE A 46 19.62 12.26 -10.35
CA ILE A 46 18.64 11.82 -11.37
C ILE A 46 17.84 10.59 -10.92
N ILE A 47 18.46 9.65 -10.21
CA ILE A 47 17.81 8.42 -9.76
C ILE A 47 16.79 8.72 -8.65
N MET A 48 17.07 9.74 -7.83
CA MET A 48 16.12 10.27 -6.84
C MET A 48 14.80 10.67 -7.53
N TRP A 49 14.89 11.49 -8.58
CA TRP A 49 13.70 11.92 -9.34
C TRP A 49 12.96 10.76 -9.99
N ILE A 50 13.68 9.79 -10.56
CA ILE A 50 13.07 8.61 -11.20
C ILE A 50 12.25 7.82 -10.20
N TYR A 51 12.78 7.51 -9.01
CA TYR A 51 12.04 6.74 -8.03
C TYR A 51 10.82 7.53 -7.50
N LEU A 52 10.96 8.85 -7.31
CA LEU A 52 9.89 9.73 -6.83
C LEU A 52 8.71 9.78 -7.83
N ILE A 53 9.03 9.89 -9.12
CA ILE A 53 8.04 9.82 -10.20
C ILE A 53 7.38 8.44 -10.21
N LEU A 54 8.16 7.36 -10.11
CA LEU A 54 7.64 5.99 -10.10
C LEU A 54 6.67 5.77 -8.93
N ALA A 55 7.06 6.20 -7.73
CA ALA A 55 6.24 6.11 -6.52
C ALA A 55 4.94 6.91 -6.66
N SER A 56 5.02 8.13 -7.20
CA SER A 56 3.87 8.99 -7.45
C SER A 56 2.90 8.38 -8.45
N CYS A 57 3.40 7.84 -9.57
CA CYS A 57 2.60 7.13 -10.55
C CYS A 57 1.90 5.91 -9.93
N LEU A 58 2.62 5.14 -9.11
CA LEU A 58 2.05 3.98 -8.42
C LEU A 58 0.96 4.38 -7.44
N PHE A 59 1.19 5.45 -6.67
CA PHE A 59 0.22 5.99 -5.73
C PHE A 59 -1.06 6.46 -6.44
N ILE A 60 -0.92 7.19 -7.54
CA ILE A 60 -2.04 7.65 -8.36
C ILE A 60 -2.78 6.45 -8.96
N ALA A 61 -2.07 5.45 -9.49
CA ALA A 61 -2.69 4.24 -10.04
C ALA A 61 -3.51 3.50 -8.97
N ILE A 62 -2.95 3.32 -7.77
CA ILE A 62 -3.65 2.71 -6.65
C ILE A 62 -4.85 3.57 -6.25
N PHE A 63 -4.71 4.89 -6.19
CA PHE A 63 -5.80 5.81 -5.84
C PHE A 63 -6.97 5.72 -6.84
N ILE A 64 -6.68 5.73 -8.14
CA ILE A 64 -7.69 5.59 -9.20
C ILE A 64 -8.37 4.22 -9.10
N LEU A 65 -7.61 3.15 -8.87
CA LEU A 65 -8.16 1.80 -8.72
C LEU A 65 -8.90 1.60 -7.39
N ASN A 66 -8.52 2.33 -6.33
CA ASN A 66 -9.17 2.31 -5.02
C ASN A 66 -10.43 3.18 -4.94
N ARG A 67 -10.66 4.10 -5.89
CA ARG A 67 -11.81 5.03 -5.88
C ARG A 67 -13.20 4.35 -5.96
N GLY A 68 -13.26 3.01 -5.99
CA GLY A 68 -14.48 2.20 -5.86
C GLY A 68 -14.35 1.01 -4.92
N VAL A 69 -13.28 0.91 -4.12
CA VAL A 69 -13.07 -0.22 -3.21
C VAL A 69 -13.81 0.05 -1.91
N SER A 70 -15.09 -0.30 -1.87
CA SER A 70 -15.70 -0.73 -0.62
C SER A 70 -14.92 -1.94 -0.11
N SER A 71 -14.56 -1.98 1.17
CA SER A 71 -13.91 -3.16 1.76
C SER A 71 -14.81 -4.40 1.70
N THR A 72 -16.10 -4.20 1.47
CA THR A 72 -17.10 -5.23 1.24
C THR A 72 -16.92 -5.80 -0.16
N GLN A 73 -16.75 -7.13 -0.26
CA GLN A 73 -16.87 -7.81 -1.54
C GLN A 73 -18.29 -7.56 -2.05
N ILE A 74 -18.42 -6.93 -3.22
CA ILE A 74 -19.73 -6.71 -3.83
C ILE A 74 -20.24 -8.09 -4.24
N THR A 75 -21.39 -8.49 -3.70
CA THR A 75 -22.10 -9.71 -4.08
C THR A 75 -23.16 -9.36 -5.13
N ALA A 76 -23.59 -10.32 -5.95
CA ALA A 76 -24.59 -10.09 -7.01
C ALA A 76 -25.88 -9.46 -6.46
N ASP A 77 -26.22 -9.75 -5.19
CA ASP A 77 -27.39 -9.26 -4.46
C ASP A 77 -27.29 -7.77 -4.07
N MET A 78 -26.09 -7.17 -4.17
CA MET A 78 -25.86 -5.74 -3.91
C MET A 78 -25.93 -4.90 -5.21
N LEU A 79 -26.11 -5.55 -6.36
CA LEU A 79 -26.22 -4.89 -7.66
C LEU A 79 -27.69 -4.60 -7.99
N PRO A 80 -28.01 -3.52 -8.72
CA PRO A 80 -29.38 -3.18 -9.07
C PRO A 80 -30.11 -4.37 -9.73
N ASP A 81 -31.35 -4.64 -9.31
CA ASP A 81 -32.16 -5.73 -9.85
C ASP A 81 -32.51 -5.54 -11.34
N GLU A 82 -32.45 -4.30 -11.82
CA GLU A 82 -32.63 -3.93 -13.22
C GLU A 82 -31.50 -4.41 -14.15
N TRP A 83 -30.36 -4.84 -13.59
CA TRP A 83 -29.25 -5.36 -14.40
C TRP A 83 -29.47 -6.84 -14.73
N GLY A 84 -29.46 -7.16 -16.03
CA GLY A 84 -29.43 -8.56 -16.48
C GLY A 84 -28.20 -9.31 -15.94
N ASP A 85 -28.34 -10.62 -15.78
CA ASP A 85 -27.34 -11.51 -15.17
C ASP A 85 -25.96 -11.39 -15.82
N ASP A 86 -25.91 -11.21 -17.14
CA ASP A 86 -24.67 -11.02 -17.90
C ASP A 86 -23.92 -9.75 -17.50
N LYS A 87 -24.65 -8.64 -17.28
CA LYS A 87 -24.05 -7.36 -16.85
C LYS A 87 -23.55 -7.43 -15.41
N LYS A 88 -24.30 -8.11 -14.53
CA LYS A 88 -23.89 -8.35 -13.14
C LYS A 88 -22.61 -9.19 -13.09
N ALA A 89 -22.53 -10.27 -13.88
CA ALA A 89 -21.36 -11.12 -13.96
C ALA A 89 -20.12 -10.36 -14.49
N ALA A 90 -20.27 -9.58 -15.56
CA ALA A 90 -19.17 -8.78 -16.13
C ALA A 90 -18.63 -7.73 -15.13
N TYR A 91 -19.52 -7.09 -14.37
CA TYR A 91 -19.12 -6.14 -13.34
C TYR A 91 -18.32 -6.80 -12.21
N LEU A 92 -18.80 -7.95 -11.71
CA LEU A 92 -18.14 -8.69 -10.64
C LEU A 92 -16.76 -9.21 -11.05
N ASP A 93 -16.59 -9.65 -12.29
CA ASP A 93 -15.27 -10.05 -12.80
C ASP A 93 -14.31 -8.84 -12.89
N SER A 94 -14.80 -7.71 -13.38
CA SER A 94 -14.01 -6.48 -13.45
C SER A 94 -13.56 -6.00 -12.06
N ASP A 95 -14.42 -6.11 -11.04
CA ASP A 95 -14.09 -5.77 -9.65
C ASP A 95 -13.04 -6.73 -9.07
N LYS A 96 -13.20 -8.04 -9.27
CA LYS A 96 -12.21 -9.05 -8.84
C LYS A 96 -10.84 -8.79 -9.47
N ARG A 97 -10.80 -8.45 -10.76
CA ARG A 97 -9.55 -8.13 -11.48
C ARG A 97 -8.89 -6.88 -10.91
N ARG A 98 -9.64 -5.80 -10.69
CA ARG A 98 -9.12 -4.55 -10.09
C ARG A 98 -8.53 -4.80 -8.70
N ARG A 99 -9.26 -5.50 -7.82
CA ARG A 99 -8.77 -5.84 -6.47
C ARG A 99 -7.51 -6.69 -6.50
N ARG A 100 -7.38 -7.61 -7.47
CA ARG A 100 -6.17 -8.40 -7.66
C ARG A 100 -4.99 -7.51 -8.06
N ILE A 101 -5.19 -6.61 -9.02
CA ILE A 101 -4.14 -5.67 -9.47
C ILE A 101 -3.67 -4.78 -8.32
N VAL A 102 -4.59 -4.18 -7.57
CA VAL A 102 -4.25 -3.30 -6.42
C VAL A 102 -3.41 -4.04 -5.38
N LYS A 103 -3.73 -5.31 -5.07
CA LYS A 103 -2.92 -6.11 -4.13
C LYS A 103 -1.47 -6.23 -4.58
N TYR A 104 -1.21 -6.39 -5.87
CA TYR A 104 0.14 -6.46 -6.41
C TYR A 104 0.83 -5.11 -6.47
N LEU A 105 0.11 -4.02 -6.78
CA LEU A 105 0.67 -2.67 -6.78
C LEU A 105 1.08 -2.18 -5.38
N ILE A 106 0.39 -2.64 -4.33
CA ILE A 106 0.73 -2.32 -2.94
C ILE A 106 2.07 -2.93 -2.51
N ILE A 107 2.46 -4.08 -3.07
CA ILE A 107 3.69 -4.80 -2.69
C ILE A 107 4.95 -3.92 -2.83
N PRO A 108 5.19 -3.25 -3.99
CA PRO A 108 6.31 -2.32 -4.14
C PRO A 108 6.02 -0.91 -3.58
N LEU A 109 4.76 -0.50 -3.45
CA LEU A 109 4.42 0.80 -2.86
C LEU A 109 4.88 0.90 -1.40
N ILE A 110 4.62 -0.14 -0.59
CA ILE A 110 4.98 -0.15 0.83
C ILE A 110 6.49 0.12 1.02
N PRO A 111 7.40 -0.66 0.40
CA PRO A 111 8.83 -0.37 0.36
C PRO A 111 9.19 1.06 -0.04
N LEU A 112 8.60 1.59 -1.12
CA LEU A 112 8.88 2.94 -1.61
C LEU A 112 8.51 4.00 -0.56
N ILE A 113 7.37 3.83 0.12
CA ILE A 113 6.97 4.70 1.22
C ILE A 113 7.98 4.65 2.36
N PHE A 114 8.49 3.47 2.72
CA PHE A 114 9.50 3.35 3.77
C PHE A 114 10.82 4.04 3.40
N VAL A 115 11.28 3.92 2.15
CA VAL A 115 12.48 4.64 1.67
C VAL A 115 12.26 6.15 1.73
N PHE A 116 11.10 6.62 1.28
CA PHE A 116 10.74 8.04 1.34
C PHE A 116 10.66 8.57 2.78
N ILE A 117 10.09 7.79 3.70
CA ILE A 117 10.08 8.15 5.12
C ILE A 117 11.51 8.20 5.65
N TYR A 118 12.33 7.19 5.37
CA TYR A 118 13.75 7.18 5.78
C TYR A 118 14.48 8.42 5.29
N GLU A 119 14.27 8.83 4.03
CA GLU A 119 14.87 10.03 3.47
C GLU A 119 14.45 11.31 4.21
N ILE A 120 13.18 11.44 4.58
CA ILE A 120 12.72 12.56 5.43
C ILE A 120 13.43 12.54 6.79
N PHE A 121 13.59 11.35 7.41
CA PHE A 121 14.31 11.22 8.67
C PHE A 121 15.78 11.59 8.53
N GLU A 122 16.44 11.11 7.47
CA GLU A 122 17.84 11.44 7.13
C GLU A 122 18.01 12.95 6.95
N LEU A 123 17.13 13.59 6.18
CA LEU A 123 17.25 15.01 5.83
C LEU A 123 16.93 15.97 6.98
N PHE A 124 15.94 15.66 7.83
CA PHE A 124 15.42 16.62 8.83
C PHE A 124 15.77 16.32 10.28
N TYR A 125 16.04 15.05 10.61
CA TYR A 125 16.12 14.60 12.00
C TYR A 125 17.43 13.92 12.36
N LEU A 126 18.18 13.39 11.39
CA LEU A 126 19.35 12.57 11.67
C LEU A 126 20.46 13.37 12.35
N ASP A 127 20.73 14.60 11.90
CA ASP A 127 21.71 15.48 12.55
C ASP A 127 21.32 15.82 14.00
N LYS A 128 20.05 16.15 14.23
CA LYS A 128 19.53 16.46 15.58
C LYS A 128 19.57 15.25 16.50
N ILE A 129 19.29 14.05 15.97
CA ILE A 129 19.36 12.79 16.73
C ILE A 129 20.82 12.45 17.06
N LEU A 130 21.74 12.61 16.11
CA LEU A 130 23.18 12.38 16.34
C LEU A 130 23.77 13.37 17.35
N GLU A 131 23.35 14.63 17.29
CA GLU A 131 23.74 15.66 18.26
C GLU A 131 23.20 15.32 19.67
N LEU A 132 21.93 14.90 19.78
CA LEU A 132 21.35 14.45 21.04
C LEU A 132 22.08 13.21 21.59
N LEU A 133 22.38 12.22 20.75
CA LEU A 133 23.05 10.99 21.15
C LEU A 133 24.50 11.24 21.56
N SER A 134 25.23 12.08 20.83
CA SER A 134 26.60 12.45 21.20
C SER A 134 26.66 13.28 22.49
N GLY A 135 25.64 14.11 22.75
CA GLY A 135 25.45 14.78 24.04
C GLY A 135 25.11 13.83 25.20
N ILE A 136 24.57 12.63 24.92
CA ILE A 136 24.29 11.58 25.92
C ILE A 136 25.53 10.70 26.17
N THR A 137 26.33 10.39 25.16
CA THR A 137 27.59 9.63 25.32
C THR A 137 28.78 10.48 25.78
N GLY A 138 28.65 11.81 25.80
CA GLY A 138 29.65 12.75 26.32
C GLY A 138 29.66 12.95 27.84
N LYS A 139 29.07 12.05 28.63
CA LYS A 139 29.15 12.03 30.10
C LYS A 139 29.78 10.75 30.62
#